data_AF-A0A1D8AGX1-F1
#
_entry.id   AF-A0A1D8AGX1-F1
#
_cell.length_a   1.000
_cell.length_b   1.000
_cell.length_c   1.000
_cell.angle_alpha   90.00
_cell.angle_beta   90.00
_cell.angle_gamma   90.00
#
_symmetry.space_group_name_H-M   'P 1'
#
loop_
_entity.id
_entity.type
_entity.pdbx_description
1 polymer ?
#
loop_
_entity_poly.entity_id
_entity_poly.type
_entity_poly.pdbx_seq_one_letter_code
_entity_poly.pdbx_strand_id
1 'polypeptide(L)'
;MDRLGRSRDTIVRALKNLRAHGFIDWLRRYEPTGNEGRGPQVQQASNAYRLSLPEKARQFLGRFGKAPPPPADHGQDQRTWAEAIDAYRKALPLDERTQLDAGDGPLGKALVSIAKGLMKRESDNQTESPSNSILYVKT
;
A
#
# COMPACT_ATOMS: atom_id res chain seq x y z
N MET A 1 -22.04 -14.23 -20.59
CA MET A 1 -22.16 -15.47 -19.77
C MET A 1 -20.79 -16.02 -19.40
N ASP A 2 -19.77 -15.68 -20.19
CA ASP A 2 -18.41 -16.24 -20.09
C ASP A 2 -17.65 -15.90 -18.81
N ARG A 3 -17.98 -14.78 -18.14
CA ARG A 3 -17.26 -14.35 -16.92
C ARG A 3 -17.57 -15.18 -15.67
N LEU A 4 -18.75 -15.81 -15.61
CA LEU A 4 -19.21 -16.53 -14.41
C LEU A 4 -19.27 -18.05 -14.61
N GLY A 5 -19.23 -18.54 -15.86
CA GLY A 5 -19.30 -19.98 -16.15
C GLY A 5 -20.60 -20.66 -15.69
N ARG A 6 -21.69 -19.91 -15.49
CA ARG A 6 -22.98 -20.43 -15.01
C ARG A 6 -24.09 -20.17 -16.01
N SER A 7 -25.08 -21.08 -16.04
CA SER A 7 -26.27 -20.91 -16.86
C SER A 7 -27.09 -19.71 -16.42
N ARG A 8 -27.88 -19.13 -17.34
CA ARG A 8 -28.67 -17.92 -17.08
C ARG A 8 -29.68 -18.19 -15.97
N ASP A 9 -30.31 -19.36 -16.01
CA ASP A 9 -31.24 -19.81 -14.99
C ASP A 9 -30.59 -19.86 -13.60
N THR A 10 -29.37 -20.40 -13.51
CA THR A 10 -28.61 -20.44 -12.25
C THR A 10 -28.38 -19.04 -11.69
N ILE A 11 -28.01 -18.09 -12.55
CA ILE A 11 -27.79 -16.69 -12.15
C ILE A 11 -29.11 -16.06 -11.66
N VAL A 12 -30.21 -16.27 -12.38
CA VAL A 12 -31.54 -15.73 -12.01
C VAL A 12 -32.00 -16.30 -10.67
N ARG A 13 -31.84 -17.60 -10.45
CA ARG A 13 -32.15 -18.25 -9.17
C ARG A 13 -31.28 -17.72 -8.03
N ALA A 14 -29.98 -17.57 -8.26
CA ALA A 14 -29.06 -17.02 -7.27
C ALA A 14 -29.45 -15.58 -6.86
N LEU A 15 -29.76 -14.72 -7.84
CA LEU A 15 -30.22 -13.35 -7.58
C LEU A 15 -31.53 -13.32 -6.77
N LYS A 16 -32.49 -14.20 -7.07
CA LYS A 16 -33.73 -14.33 -6.28
C LYS A 16 -33.43 -14.72 -4.83
N ASN A 17 -32.55 -15.69 -4.61
CA ASN A 17 -32.17 -16.13 -3.26
C ASN A 17 -31.45 -15.03 -2.48
N LEU A 18 -30.52 -14.32 -3.13
CA LEU A 18 -29.82 -13.18 -2.51
C LEU A 18 -30.80 -12.09 -2.08
N ARG A 19 -31.83 -11.81 -2.89
CA ARG A 19 -32.89 -10.86 -2.54
C ARG A 19 -33.77 -11.35 -1.39
N ALA A 20 -34.19 -12.62 -1.44
CA ALA A 20 -34.97 -13.24 -0.37
C ALA A 20 -34.25 -13.20 1.00
N HIS A 21 -32.92 -13.27 1.00
CA HIS A 21 -32.10 -13.19 2.20
C HIS A 21 -31.61 -11.76 2.54
N GLY A 22 -31.99 -10.74 1.76
CA GLY A 22 -31.69 -9.34 2.06
C GLY A 22 -30.26 -8.88 1.71
N PHE A 23 -29.54 -9.61 0.86
CA PHE A 23 -28.20 -9.21 0.40
C PHE A 23 -28.25 -8.20 -0.74
N ILE A 24 -29.27 -8.29 -1.58
CA ILE A 24 -29.49 -7.40 -2.71
C ILE A 24 -30.94 -6.98 -2.78
N ASP A 25 -31.20 -5.72 -3.10
CA ASP A 25 -32.50 -5.26 -3.55
C ASP A 25 -32.36 -4.53 -4.88
N TRP A 26 -33.41 -4.59 -5.70
CA TRP A 26 -33.43 -3.89 -6.99
C TRP A 26 -34.79 -3.24 -7.23
N LEU A 27 -34.74 -2.04 -7.79
CA LEU A 27 -35.90 -1.31 -8.23
C LEU A 27 -35.82 -1.10 -9.74
N ARG A 28 -36.88 -1.51 -10.44
CA ARG A 28 -37.05 -1.19 -11.86
C ARG A 28 -37.41 0.28 -11.98
N ARG A 29 -36.63 1.01 -12.78
CA ARG A 29 -36.84 2.42 -13.04
C ARG A 29 -37.31 2.61 -14.47
N TYR A 30 -38.29 3.48 -14.63
CA TYR A 30 -38.74 3.98 -15.92
C TYR A 30 -38.91 5.48 -15.80
N GLU A 31 -38.64 6.18 -16.90
CA GLU A 31 -38.84 7.62 -16.99
C GLU A 31 -40.00 7.88 -17.96
N PRO A 32 -41.01 8.68 -17.58
CA PRO A 32 -42.08 9.01 -18.50
C PRO A 32 -41.53 9.88 -19.64
N THR A 33 -41.88 9.53 -20.88
CA THR A 33 -41.38 10.21 -22.09
C THR A 33 -42.00 11.61 -22.28
N GLY A 34 -43.07 11.95 -21.54
CA GLY A 34 -43.79 13.21 -21.69
C GLY A 34 -44.68 13.30 -22.93
N ASN A 35 -44.90 12.20 -23.65
CA ASN A 35 -45.74 12.16 -24.85
C ASN A 35 -47.24 12.04 -24.49
N GLU A 36 -48.04 13.05 -24.84
CA GLU A 36 -49.51 12.98 -24.84
C GLU A 36 -50.00 12.54 -26.24
N GLY A 37 -49.96 11.23 -26.53
CA GLY A 37 -50.36 10.72 -27.85
C GLY A 37 -50.00 9.26 -28.15
N ARG A 38 -50.02 8.89 -29.44
CA ARG A 38 -49.75 7.53 -29.93
C ARG A 38 -48.22 7.27 -30.01
N GLY A 39 -47.69 6.43 -29.13
CA GLY A 39 -46.27 6.04 -29.09
C GLY A 39 -45.83 5.50 -27.72
N PRO A 40 -44.56 5.08 -27.55
CA PRO A 40 -44.05 4.59 -26.26
C PRO A 40 -44.07 5.68 -25.18
N GLN A 41 -44.84 5.46 -24.12
CA GLN A 41 -45.06 6.44 -23.05
C GLN A 41 -43.99 6.44 -21.96
N VAL A 42 -43.11 5.43 -21.97
CA VAL A 42 -42.05 5.24 -20.96
C VAL A 42 -40.73 4.90 -21.63
N GLN A 43 -39.67 5.57 -21.19
CA GLN A 43 -38.28 5.26 -21.51
C GLN A 43 -37.70 4.34 -20.43
N GLN A 44 -36.90 3.38 -20.87
CA GLN A 44 -36.18 2.49 -19.98
C GLN A 44 -35.03 3.26 -19.32
N ALA A 45 -35.06 3.37 -18.00
CA ALA A 45 -33.94 3.88 -17.22
C ALA A 45 -33.07 2.73 -16.70
N SER A 46 -31.84 3.03 -16.28
CA SER A 46 -30.99 2.06 -15.60
C SER A 46 -31.62 1.67 -14.25
N ASN A 47 -31.61 0.37 -13.95
CA ASN A 47 -32.16 -0.13 -12.68
C ASN A 47 -31.33 0.37 -11.49
N ALA A 48 -31.98 0.57 -10.35
CA ALA A 48 -31.29 0.83 -9.08
C ALA A 48 -31.04 -0.49 -8.35
N TYR A 49 -29.82 -0.67 -7.83
CA TYR A 49 -29.43 -1.80 -7.00
C TYR A 49 -28.95 -1.30 -5.64
N ARG A 50 -29.40 -1.96 -4.56
CA ARG A 50 -28.89 -1.76 -3.21
C ARG A 50 -28.26 -3.05 -2.73
N LEU A 51 -27.03 -2.96 -2.22
CA LEU A 51 -26.36 -4.07 -1.55
C LEU A 51 -26.41 -3.83 -0.05
N SER A 52 -26.74 -4.88 0.71
CA SER A 52 -26.81 -4.83 2.16
C SER A 52 -26.20 -6.08 2.76
N LEU A 53 -25.73 -5.96 4.00
CA LEU A 53 -25.24 -7.09 4.79
C LEU A 53 -26.26 -7.40 5.90
N PRO A 54 -27.10 -8.44 5.74
CA PRO A 54 -28.06 -8.85 6.75
C PRO A 54 -27.38 -9.19 8.06
N GLU A 55 -28.03 -8.90 9.18
CA GLU A 55 -27.48 -9.14 10.51
C GLU A 55 -27.14 -10.61 10.76
N LYS A 56 -27.98 -11.54 10.28
CA LYS A 56 -27.71 -12.97 10.33
C LYS A 56 -26.40 -13.34 9.62
N ALA A 57 -26.11 -12.72 8.49
CA ALA A 57 -24.85 -12.93 7.77
C ALA A 57 -23.66 -12.27 8.49
N ARG A 58 -23.86 -11.09 9.07
CA ARG A 58 -22.86 -10.38 9.87
C ARG A 58 -22.38 -11.20 11.07
N GLN A 59 -23.25 -11.96 11.72
CA GLN A 59 -22.88 -12.87 12.80
C GLN A 59 -21.91 -13.97 12.34
N PHE A 60 -22.08 -14.49 11.12
CA PHE A 60 -21.18 -15.50 10.57
C PHE A 60 -19.81 -14.96 10.16
N LEU A 61 -19.71 -13.66 9.83
CA LEU A 61 -18.41 -13.03 9.54
C LEU A 61 -17.46 -13.04 10.75
N GLY A 62 -17.96 -13.11 11.98
CA GLY A 62 -17.08 -13.21 13.16
C GLY A 62 -16.22 -14.49 13.18
N ARG A 63 -16.73 -15.60 12.63
CA ARG A 63 -16.03 -16.89 12.58
C ARG A 63 -15.18 -17.05 11.31
N PHE A 64 -15.63 -16.49 10.19
CA PHE A 64 -15.03 -16.70 8.86
C PHE A 64 -14.38 -15.46 8.24
N GLY A 65 -14.61 -14.28 8.79
CA GLY A 65 -14.10 -12.99 8.31
C GLY A 65 -13.00 -12.39 9.18
N LYS A 66 -12.53 -13.11 10.20
CA LYS A 66 -11.31 -12.72 10.91
C LYS A 66 -10.11 -13.02 10.01
N ALA A 67 -9.19 -12.06 9.93
CA ALA A 67 -7.87 -12.33 9.37
C ALA A 67 -7.27 -13.54 10.11
N PRO A 68 -6.65 -14.49 9.39
CA PRO A 68 -5.97 -15.60 10.04
C PRO A 68 -4.93 -15.04 11.03
N PRO A 69 -4.71 -15.71 12.18
CA PRO A 69 -3.64 -15.31 13.07
C PRO A 69 -2.32 -15.30 12.30
N PRO A 70 -1.44 -14.33 12.57
CA PRO A 70 -0.13 -14.32 11.94
C PRO A 70 0.63 -15.61 12.27
N PRO A 71 1.52 -16.07 11.37
CA PRO A 71 2.43 -17.18 11.66
C PRO A 71 3.20 -17.01 12.98
N ALA A 72 3.57 -18.11 13.62
CA ALA A 72 4.23 -18.09 14.93
C ALA A 72 5.59 -17.38 14.92
N ASP A 73 6.26 -17.36 13.77
CA ASP A 73 7.56 -16.73 13.48
C ASP A 73 7.44 -15.27 13.02
N HIS A 74 6.24 -14.75 12.75
CA HIS A 74 6.06 -13.39 12.23
C HIS A 74 6.71 -12.31 13.13
N GLY A 75 6.71 -12.50 14.45
CA GLY A 75 7.39 -11.60 15.38
C GLY A 75 8.92 -11.66 15.28
N GLN A 76 9.48 -12.83 14.95
CA GLN A 76 10.92 -13.02 14.75
C GLN A 76 11.37 -12.42 13.42
N ASP A 77 10.59 -12.56 12.36
CA ASP A 77 10.87 -11.96 11.06
C ASP A 77 10.92 -10.43 11.15
N GLN A 78 9.96 -9.83 11.87
CA GLN A 78 9.95 -8.38 12.11
C GLN A 78 11.18 -7.90 12.85
N ARG A 79 11.64 -8.64 13.88
CA ARG A 79 12.86 -8.31 14.63
C ARG A 79 14.09 -8.43 13.76
N THR A 80 14.22 -9.55 13.04
CA THR A 80 15.36 -9.82 12.15
C THR A 80 15.46 -8.72 11.08
N TRP A 81 14.33 -8.31 10.50
CA TRP A 81 14.28 -7.25 9.51
C TRP A 81 14.66 -5.88 10.12
N ALA A 82 14.15 -5.56 11.30
CA ALA A 82 14.48 -4.32 12.00
C ALA A 82 15.98 -4.25 12.36
N GLU A 83 16.56 -5.36 12.85
CA GLU A 83 17.98 -5.48 13.16
C GLU A 83 18.85 -5.32 11.90
N ALA A 84 18.44 -5.95 10.78
CA ALA A 84 19.14 -5.82 9.51
C ALA A 84 19.12 -4.37 8.98
N ILE A 85 17.98 -3.68 9.09
CA ILE A 85 17.87 -2.27 8.70
C ILE A 85 18.71 -1.36 9.60
N ASP A 86 18.71 -1.60 10.91
CA ASP A 86 19.53 -0.81 11.84
C ASP A 86 21.03 -1.02 11.60
N ALA A 87 21.45 -2.26 11.34
CA ALA A 87 22.83 -2.57 10.97
C ALA A 87 23.22 -1.88 9.65
N TYR A 88 22.36 -1.95 8.63
CA TYR A 88 22.57 -1.25 7.36
C TYR A 88 22.68 0.28 7.55
N ARG A 89 21.76 0.87 8.34
CA ARG A 89 21.76 2.30 8.66
C ARG A 89 23.03 2.75 9.38
N LYS A 90 23.59 1.90 10.24
CA LYS A 90 24.85 2.18 10.95
C LYS A 90 26.09 2.07 10.05
N ALA A 91 26.04 1.24 9.01
CA ALA A 91 27.13 1.05 8.06
C ALA A 91 27.22 2.15 6.99
N LEU A 92 26.15 2.92 6.80
CA LEU A 92 26.12 4.04 5.85
C LEU A 92 27.12 5.14 6.24
N PRO A 93 27.76 5.81 5.26
CA PRO A 93 28.60 6.97 5.52
C PRO A 93 27.78 8.10 6.15
N LEU A 94 28.46 8.97 6.89
CA LEU A 94 27.80 9.94 7.77
C LEU A 94 26.84 10.86 7.02
N ASP A 95 27.18 11.25 5.79
CA ASP A 95 26.33 12.11 4.96
C ASP A 95 25.07 11.38 4.46
N GLU A 96 25.17 10.14 4.00
CA GLU A 96 24.03 9.34 3.56
C GLU A 96 23.10 8.99 4.72
N ARG A 97 23.65 8.63 5.88
CA ARG A 97 22.87 8.41 7.10
C ARG A 97 22.16 9.69 7.54
N THR A 98 22.84 10.84 7.48
CA THR A 98 22.24 12.13 7.84
C THR A 98 21.11 12.51 6.89
N GLN A 99 21.25 12.21 5.59
CA GLN A 99 20.19 12.42 4.62
C GLN A 99 18.96 11.56 4.92
N LEU A 100 19.18 10.29 5.26
CA LEU A 100 18.10 9.35 5.62
C LEU A 100 17.36 9.79 6.91
N ASP A 101 18.08 10.34 7.88
CA ASP A 101 17.54 10.72 9.19
C ASP A 101 16.82 12.08 9.17
N ALA A 102 17.37 13.06 8.46
CA ALA A 102 16.88 14.44 8.45
C ALA A 102 15.96 14.78 7.27
N GLY A 103 15.90 13.91 6.26
CA GLY A 103 15.08 14.07 5.05
C GLY A 103 15.53 15.19 4.11
N ASP A 104 14.78 15.42 3.02
CA ASP A 104 15.18 16.32 1.93
C ASP A 104 14.81 17.82 2.13
N GLY A 105 14.41 18.19 3.34
CA GLY A 105 14.06 19.57 3.68
C GLY A 105 15.27 20.52 3.66
N PRO A 106 15.05 21.85 3.73
CA PRO A 106 16.14 22.83 3.78
C PRO A 106 17.14 22.58 4.93
N LEU A 107 16.63 22.21 6.10
CA LEU A 107 17.46 21.83 7.25
C LEU A 107 18.24 20.53 7.00
N GLY A 108 17.59 19.51 6.44
CA GLY A 108 18.26 18.24 6.13
C GLY A 108 19.40 18.40 5.13
N LYS A 109 19.19 19.21 4.07
CA LYS A 109 20.25 19.57 3.11
C LYS A 109 21.42 20.29 3.78
N ALA A 110 21.15 21.17 4.75
CA ALA A 110 22.20 21.84 5.51
C ALA A 110 22.97 20.88 6.43
N LEU A 111 22.27 19.93 7.07
CA LEU A 111 22.93 18.91 7.89
C LEU A 111 23.81 17.97 7.06
N VAL A 112 23.36 17.57 5.87
CA VAL A 112 24.16 16.76 4.93
C VAL A 112 25.40 17.50 4.46
N SER A 113 25.32 18.82 4.19
CA SER A 113 26.51 19.59 3.78
C SER A 113 27.54 19.70 4.91
N ILE A 114 27.09 19.84 6.16
CA ILE A 114 27.95 19.79 7.35
C ILE A 114 28.62 18.43 7.48
N ALA A 115 27.86 17.33 7.35
CA ALA A 115 28.38 15.96 7.41
C ALA A 115 29.49 15.71 6.37
N LYS A 116 29.28 16.11 5.11
CA LYS A 116 30.29 16.03 4.05
C LYS A 116 31.55 16.84 4.37
N GLY A 117 31.38 18.02 4.97
CA GLY A 117 32.49 18.87 5.40
C GLY A 117 33.33 18.22 6.51
N LEU A 118 32.70 17.54 7.47
CA LEU A 118 33.38 16.80 8.53
C LEU A 118 34.16 15.62 7.97
N MET A 119 33.53 14.81 7.11
CA MET A 119 34.18 13.65 6.47
C MET A 119 35.41 14.05 5.66
N LYS A 120 35.34 15.16 4.91
CA LYS A 120 36.48 15.66 4.14
C LYS A 120 37.65 16.05 5.06
N ARG A 121 37.37 16.77 6.15
CA ARG A 121 38.40 17.18 7.13
C ARG A 121 39.05 15.99 7.81
N GLU A 122 38.26 14.98 8.16
CA GLU A 122 38.76 13.75 8.78
C GLU A 122 39.66 12.98 7.80
N SER A 123 39.27 12.88 6.52
CA SER A 123 40.10 12.28 5.48
C SER A 123 41.41 13.05 5.25
N ASP A 124 41.37 14.39 5.19
CA ASP A 124 42.56 15.22 4.97
C ASP A 124 43.57 15.08 6.13
N ASN A 125 43.08 14.93 7.36
CA ASN A 125 43.90 14.68 8.56
C ASN A 125 44.47 13.25 8.64
N GLN A 126 43.92 12.29 7.87
CA GLN A 126 44.42 10.91 7.80
C GLN A 126 45.44 10.69 6.67
N THR A 127 45.83 11.74 5.93
CA THR A 127 46.83 11.62 4.86
C THR A 127 48.14 11.05 5.41
N GLU A 128 48.60 9.97 4.78
CA GLU A 128 49.69 9.09 5.22
C GLU A 128 50.94 9.83 5.71
N SER A 129 51.61 9.26 6.72
CA SER A 129 52.92 9.76 7.18
C SER A 129 53.90 9.81 6.00
N PRO A 130 54.72 10.88 5.88
CA PRO A 130 55.65 11.00 4.75
C PRO A 130 56.56 9.77 4.68
N SER A 131 56.67 9.18 3.48
CA SER A 131 57.51 8.00 3.25
C SER A 131 58.96 8.28 3.63
N ASN A 132 59.55 7.41 4.46
CA ASN A 132 60.96 7.47 4.90
C ASN A 132 61.99 7.40 3.75
N SER A 133 61.56 7.17 2.51
CA SER A 133 62.42 7.08 1.32
C SER A 133 63.04 8.42 0.90
N ILE A 134 62.56 9.56 1.42
CA ILE A 134 63.11 10.90 1.10
C ILE A 134 64.29 11.29 2.03
N LEU A 135 64.55 10.54 3.11
CA LEU A 135 65.58 10.90 4.11
C LEU A 135 67.02 10.42 3.79
N TYR A 136 67.27 9.75 2.66
CA TYR A 136 68.58 9.20 2.32
C TYR A 136 69.19 9.78 1.03
N VAL A 137 69.35 11.10 0.95
CA VAL A 137 70.27 11.73 -0.02
C VAL A 137 70.96 12.91 0.65
N LYS A 138 72.00 12.64 1.44
CA LYS A 138 73.05 13.62 1.76
C LYS A 138 74.32 12.93 2.27
N THR A 139 75.21 12.62 1.32
CA THR A 139 76.66 12.51 1.48
C THR A 139 77.26 13.16 0.24
#